data_AF-A0A9P8TD19-F1
#
_entry.id   AF-A0A9P8TD19-F1
#
_cell.length_a   1.000
_cell.length_b   1.000
_cell.length_c   1.000
_cell.angle_alpha   90.00
_cell.angle_beta   90.00
_cell.angle_gamma   90.00
#
_symmetry.space_group_name_H-M   'P 1'
#
loop_
_entity.id
_entity.type
_entity.pdbx_description
1 polymer ?
#
loop_
_entity_poly.entity_id
_entity_poly.type
_entity_poly.pdbx_seq_one_letter_code
_entity_poly.pdbx_strand_id
1 'polypeptide(L)'
;MNAQGPPQGMPPPPPPTPEQQKQMELLALNVANFLRNHKLLKQRQGLLQSTTVDFFRFKRASRALLSDEYKTLASNPKNNLPPVTNEDQAKAVFVLLIRAKFVMPAKKLTTVEARQNQLVPKKDKPTLQTLQRAELTPDEYYIWFYKKKSIWDTVMAVGLIVGIFTVILFPLWPMFMRRGVWYLSMGSLGLICAFFGIAFIRLILYIVTYVVASPGIWIFPNLFADVGVVESFIPLYEWDLPKEKKSKSKKSAAPAVTTTAAAATATKASGSQAQPVQTATKRKVTIEEIEE
;
A
#
# COMPACT_ATOMS: atom_id res chain seq x y z
N MET A 1 67.55 -39.32 20.53
CA MET A 1 66.40 -38.41 20.76
C MET A 1 65.86 -38.01 19.39
N ASN A 2 64.70 -38.53 18.98
CA ASN A 2 64.12 -38.13 17.69
C ASN A 2 63.12 -37.00 17.92
N ALA A 3 63.42 -35.81 17.40
CA ALA A 3 62.46 -34.70 17.38
C ALA A 3 61.56 -34.83 16.15
N GLN A 4 60.29 -35.17 16.35
CA GLN A 4 59.29 -35.10 15.29
C GLN A 4 58.89 -33.64 15.08
N GLY A 5 59.04 -33.13 13.85
CA GLY A 5 58.57 -31.81 13.48
C GLY A 5 57.03 -31.71 13.56
N PRO A 6 56.47 -30.51 13.81
CA PRO A 6 55.03 -30.33 13.91
C PRO A 6 54.33 -30.66 12.58
N PRO A 7 53.12 -31.25 12.60
CA PRO A 7 52.37 -31.57 11.39
C PRO A 7 52.03 -30.28 10.63
N GLN A 8 52.33 -30.25 9.33
CA GLN A 8 52.03 -29.10 8.50
C GLN A 8 50.51 -28.88 8.40
N GLY A 9 50.08 -27.64 8.60
CA GLY A 9 48.67 -27.26 8.49
C GLY A 9 48.15 -27.52 7.08
N MET A 10 46.98 -28.15 6.99
CA MET A 10 46.30 -28.42 5.73
C MET A 10 46.07 -27.10 4.97
N PRO A 11 46.40 -26.99 3.67
CA PRO A 11 46.24 -25.74 2.94
C PRO A 11 44.77 -25.32 2.92
N PRO A 12 44.46 -24.01 2.99
CA PRO A 12 43.08 -23.54 2.95
C PRO A 12 42.41 -23.99 1.66
N PRO A 13 41.11 -24.39 1.70
CA PRO A 13 40.42 -24.88 0.52
C PRO A 13 40.42 -23.81 -0.59
N PRO A 14 40.65 -24.19 -1.85
CA PRO A 14 40.79 -23.23 -2.94
C PRO A 14 39.53 -22.36 -3.08
N PRO A 15 39.68 -21.07 -3.44
CA PRO A 15 38.54 -20.20 -3.67
C PRO A 15 37.67 -20.80 -4.80
N PRO A 16 36.32 -20.84 -4.64
CA PRO A 16 35.44 -21.48 -5.60
C PRO A 16 35.57 -20.82 -6.97
N THR A 17 35.60 -21.62 -8.04
CA THR A 17 35.76 -21.16 -9.42
C THR A 17 34.70 -20.11 -9.78
N PRO A 18 34.99 -19.08 -10.60
CA PRO A 18 34.00 -18.05 -10.95
C PRO A 18 32.67 -18.61 -11.49
N GLU A 19 32.71 -19.75 -12.19
CA GLU A 19 31.50 -20.46 -12.64
C GLU A 19 30.69 -21.04 -11.49
N GLN A 20 31.35 -21.66 -10.49
CA GLN A 20 30.71 -22.15 -9.27
C GLN A 20 30.10 -20.99 -8.48
N GLN A 21 30.79 -19.84 -8.39
CA GLN A 21 30.25 -18.64 -7.74
C GLN A 21 28.97 -18.15 -8.44
N LYS A 22 28.98 -18.11 -9.77
CA LYS A 22 27.81 -17.72 -10.59
C LYS A 22 26.65 -18.73 -10.46
N GLN A 23 26.95 -20.03 -10.43
CA GLN A 23 25.95 -21.06 -10.14
C GLN A 23 25.36 -20.89 -8.74
N MET A 24 26.18 -20.70 -7.72
CA MET A 24 25.77 -20.43 -6.34
C MET A 24 24.87 -19.18 -6.23
N GLU A 25 25.18 -18.11 -6.96
CA GLU A 25 24.36 -16.91 -7.02
C GLU A 25 23.01 -17.16 -7.72
N LEU A 26 22.99 -17.92 -8.83
CA LEU A 26 21.75 -18.29 -9.53
C LEU A 26 20.84 -19.18 -8.66
N LEU A 27 21.40 -20.15 -7.95
CA LEU A 27 20.66 -20.95 -6.94
C LEU A 27 20.09 -20.05 -5.85
N ALA A 28 20.90 -19.12 -5.31
CA ALA A 28 20.46 -18.15 -4.30
C ALA A 28 19.34 -17.23 -4.82
N LEU A 29 19.42 -16.82 -6.10
CA LEU A 29 18.45 -15.94 -6.76
C LEU A 29 17.11 -16.64 -6.97
N ASN A 30 17.10 -17.93 -7.30
CA ASN A 30 15.89 -18.72 -7.47
C ASN A 30 15.19 -18.94 -6.12
N VAL A 31 15.93 -19.30 -5.08
CA VAL A 31 15.42 -19.41 -3.70
C VAL A 31 14.93 -18.05 -3.19
N ALA A 32 15.65 -16.95 -3.45
CA ALA A 32 15.22 -15.61 -3.09
C ALA A 32 13.93 -15.19 -3.82
N ASN A 33 13.78 -15.52 -5.11
CA ASN A 33 12.55 -15.26 -5.88
C ASN A 33 11.34 -15.97 -5.31
N PHE A 34 11.49 -17.25 -4.92
CA PHE A 34 10.45 -18.01 -4.24
C PHE A 34 10.09 -17.38 -2.89
N LEU A 35 11.08 -17.17 -2.01
CA LEU A 35 10.85 -16.68 -0.67
C LEU A 35 10.25 -15.26 -0.64
N ARG A 36 10.63 -14.36 -1.55
CA ARG A 36 10.28 -12.92 -1.49
C ARG A 36 8.77 -12.63 -1.46
N ASN A 37 7.98 -13.52 -2.08
CA ASN A 37 6.52 -13.41 -2.14
C ASN A 37 5.79 -14.38 -1.18
N HIS A 38 6.51 -15.26 -0.47
CA HIS A 38 5.92 -16.40 0.24
C HIS A 38 5.17 -15.98 1.52
N LYS A 39 3.88 -16.36 1.60
CA LYS A 39 2.91 -15.90 2.62
C LYS A 39 3.35 -16.16 4.07
N LEU A 40 4.11 -17.24 4.33
CA LEU A 40 4.54 -17.61 5.69
C LEU A 40 5.57 -16.64 6.31
N LEU A 41 6.33 -15.86 5.51
CA LEU A 41 7.25 -14.86 6.06
C LEU A 41 6.50 -13.81 6.90
N LYS A 42 5.31 -13.40 6.42
CA LYS A 42 4.56 -12.21 6.87
C LYS A 42 5.52 -11.03 7.14
N GLN A 43 6.30 -10.69 6.10
CA GLN A 43 7.29 -9.62 6.11
C GLN A 43 6.67 -8.27 6.50
N ARG A 44 7.46 -7.40 7.13
CA ARG A 44 7.04 -6.06 7.57
C ARG A 44 8.04 -5.03 7.06
N GLN A 45 7.61 -3.79 6.91
CA GLN A 45 8.52 -2.69 6.60
C GLN A 45 9.15 -2.12 7.88
N GLY A 46 10.47 -1.96 7.87
CA GLY A 46 11.25 -1.24 8.86
C GLY A 46 12.04 -0.10 8.23
N LEU A 47 12.78 0.64 9.03
CA LEU A 47 13.60 1.77 8.60
C LEU A 47 15.08 1.47 8.83
N LEU A 48 15.85 1.32 7.75
CA LEU A 48 17.31 1.18 7.78
C LEU A 48 17.92 2.46 7.21
N GLN A 49 18.63 3.23 8.03
CA GLN A 49 19.32 4.48 7.58
C GLN A 49 18.40 5.38 6.73
N SER A 50 17.21 5.69 7.25
CA SER A 50 16.12 6.44 6.57
C SER A 50 15.44 5.72 5.37
N THR A 51 16.02 4.68 4.80
CA THR A 51 15.40 3.87 3.72
C THR A 51 14.40 2.86 4.28
N THR A 52 13.23 2.72 3.66
CA THR A 52 12.27 1.67 4.05
C THR A 52 12.63 0.33 3.41
N VAL A 53 12.84 -0.69 4.24
CA VAL A 53 13.24 -2.05 3.84
C VAL A 53 12.27 -3.10 4.40
N ASP A 54 12.06 -4.20 3.68
CA ASP A 54 11.27 -5.33 4.17
C ASP A 54 12.13 -6.24 5.06
N PHE A 55 11.59 -6.66 6.20
CA PHE A 55 12.25 -7.56 7.14
C PHE A 55 11.35 -8.69 7.63
N PHE A 56 11.97 -9.81 7.99
CA PHE A 56 11.34 -11.04 8.49
C PHE A 56 12.18 -11.66 9.61
N ARG A 57 11.75 -12.82 10.15
CA ARG A 57 12.51 -13.61 11.16
C ARG A 57 12.94 -14.95 10.58
N PHE A 58 14.12 -15.44 10.96
CA PHE A 58 14.68 -16.68 10.39
C PHE A 58 13.75 -17.89 10.52
N LYS A 59 13.07 -18.09 11.67
CA LYS A 59 12.09 -19.20 11.87
C LYS A 59 10.85 -19.16 10.97
N ARG A 60 10.72 -18.15 10.11
CA ARG A 60 9.69 -18.08 9.06
C ARG A 60 10.24 -18.37 7.67
N ALA A 61 11.52 -18.10 7.45
CA ALA A 61 12.23 -18.55 6.26
C ALA A 61 12.46 -20.07 6.31
N SER A 62 12.87 -20.64 7.45
CA SER A 62 12.98 -22.10 7.59
C SER A 62 11.65 -22.80 7.28
N ARG A 63 10.53 -22.35 7.89
CA ARG A 63 9.17 -22.85 7.61
C ARG A 63 8.69 -22.62 6.17
N ALA A 64 9.29 -21.68 5.44
CA ALA A 64 9.01 -21.47 4.02
C ALA A 64 9.86 -22.38 3.13
N LEU A 65 11.07 -22.78 3.55
CA LEU A 65 11.92 -23.75 2.86
C LEU A 65 11.49 -25.21 3.11
N LEU A 66 10.85 -25.50 4.24
CA LEU A 66 10.27 -26.83 4.54
C LEU A 66 8.84 -27.01 4.01
N SER A 67 8.25 -26.01 3.33
CA SER A 67 6.88 -26.08 2.81
C SER A 67 6.77 -26.99 1.59
N ASP A 68 5.57 -27.54 1.36
CA ASP A 68 5.31 -28.40 0.20
C ASP A 68 5.30 -27.61 -1.13
N GLU A 69 5.08 -26.29 -1.08
CA GLU A 69 5.36 -25.37 -2.18
C GLU A 69 6.85 -25.44 -2.58
N TYR A 70 7.77 -25.42 -1.62
CA TYR A 70 9.21 -25.53 -1.92
C TYR A 70 9.57 -26.91 -2.51
N LYS A 71 9.02 -27.99 -1.95
CA LYS A 71 9.26 -29.36 -2.44
C LYS A 71 8.79 -29.55 -3.87
N THR A 72 7.56 -29.14 -4.19
CA THR A 72 7.00 -29.23 -5.56
C THR A 72 7.78 -28.38 -6.56
N LEU A 73 8.25 -27.18 -6.17
CA LEU A 73 9.11 -26.37 -7.03
C LEU A 73 10.53 -26.95 -7.20
N ALA A 74 11.08 -27.62 -6.18
CA ALA A 74 12.38 -28.31 -6.26
C ALA A 74 12.31 -29.61 -7.09
N SER A 75 11.14 -30.25 -7.17
CA SER A 75 10.91 -31.39 -8.07
C SER A 75 10.93 -31.03 -9.56
N ASN A 76 10.94 -29.74 -9.92
CA ASN A 76 11.05 -29.28 -11.31
C ASN A 76 12.50 -28.92 -11.67
N PRO A 77 13.20 -29.69 -12.53
CA PRO A 77 14.60 -29.44 -12.86
C PRO A 77 14.88 -28.05 -13.44
N LYS A 78 13.89 -27.39 -14.06
CA LYS A 78 14.04 -26.04 -14.62
C LYS A 78 14.27 -24.97 -13.54
N ASN A 79 13.77 -25.19 -12.33
CA ASN A 79 13.82 -24.18 -11.27
C ASN A 79 15.19 -24.09 -10.57
N ASN A 80 16.06 -25.10 -10.69
CA ASN A 80 17.38 -25.12 -10.06
C ASN A 80 17.33 -24.67 -8.58
N LEU A 81 16.61 -25.45 -7.77
CA LEU A 81 16.47 -25.22 -6.33
C LEU A 81 17.12 -26.39 -5.57
N PRO A 82 17.95 -26.13 -4.54
CA PRO A 82 18.52 -27.19 -3.72
C PRO A 82 17.42 -27.90 -2.92
N PRO A 83 17.38 -29.25 -2.88
CA PRO A 83 16.38 -29.98 -2.10
C PRO A 83 16.57 -29.73 -0.59
N VAL A 84 15.49 -29.41 0.10
CA VAL A 84 15.48 -29.16 1.55
C VAL A 84 14.48 -30.11 2.21
N THR A 85 15.01 -31.00 3.05
CA THR A 85 14.26 -31.96 3.87
C THR A 85 14.41 -31.63 5.36
N ASN A 86 15.62 -31.27 5.79
CA ASN A 86 15.98 -31.05 7.20
C ASN A 86 16.19 -29.55 7.51
N GLU A 87 16.03 -29.15 8.78
CA GLU A 87 16.28 -27.75 9.19
C GLU A 87 17.72 -27.30 8.93
N ASP A 88 18.72 -28.18 9.02
CA ASP A 88 20.12 -27.84 8.75
C ASP A 88 20.41 -27.62 7.26
N GLN A 89 19.66 -28.28 6.37
CA GLN A 89 19.68 -27.97 4.94
C GLN A 89 19.04 -26.59 4.69
N ALA A 90 17.96 -26.24 5.39
CA ALA A 90 17.39 -24.89 5.35
C ALA A 90 18.37 -23.82 5.88
N LYS A 91 19.14 -24.10 6.94
CA LYS A 91 20.22 -23.22 7.43
C LYS A 91 21.30 -23.03 6.35
N ALA A 92 21.79 -24.12 5.74
CA ALA A 92 22.81 -24.05 4.68
C ALA A 92 22.34 -23.25 3.45
N VAL A 93 21.10 -23.47 3.00
CA VAL A 93 20.49 -22.68 1.91
C VAL A 93 20.29 -21.21 2.30
N PHE A 94 20.02 -20.91 3.57
CA PHE A 94 19.93 -19.52 4.03
C PHE A 94 21.30 -18.83 4.14
N VAL A 95 22.36 -19.55 4.52
CA VAL A 95 23.75 -19.08 4.45
C VAL A 95 24.15 -18.72 3.02
N LEU A 96 23.68 -19.48 2.02
CA LEU A 96 23.88 -19.16 0.61
C LEU A 96 23.24 -17.80 0.23
N LEU A 97 22.04 -17.48 0.74
CA LEU A 97 21.38 -16.19 0.52
C LEU A 97 22.11 -15.02 1.21
N ILE A 98 22.70 -15.25 2.40
CA ILE A 98 23.54 -14.27 3.08
C ILE A 98 24.83 -14.03 2.29
N ARG A 99 25.49 -15.10 1.81
CA ARG A 99 26.70 -15.02 0.98
C ARG A 99 26.47 -14.26 -0.33
N ALA A 100 25.30 -14.46 -0.95
CA ALA A 100 24.85 -13.72 -2.13
C ALA A 100 24.33 -12.28 -1.82
N LYS A 101 24.38 -11.84 -0.56
CA LYS A 101 23.93 -10.51 -0.08
C LYS A 101 22.45 -10.17 -0.37
N PHE A 102 21.62 -11.14 -0.77
CA PHE A 102 20.18 -10.93 -0.97
C PHE A 102 19.44 -10.65 0.35
N VAL A 103 19.97 -11.17 1.45
CA VAL A 103 19.55 -10.88 2.83
C VAL A 103 20.76 -10.50 3.68
N MET A 104 20.56 -9.64 4.68
CA MET A 104 21.56 -9.39 5.74
C MET A 104 20.91 -9.53 7.13
N PRO A 105 21.67 -9.97 8.16
CA PRO A 105 21.19 -10.01 9.54
C PRO A 105 20.98 -8.59 10.07
N ALA A 106 19.97 -8.39 10.91
CA ALA A 106 19.65 -7.09 11.49
C ALA A 106 19.10 -7.22 12.91
N LYS A 107 19.46 -6.26 13.77
CA LYS A 107 18.77 -6.03 15.04
C LYS A 107 17.62 -5.06 14.81
N LYS A 108 16.44 -5.37 15.36
CA LYS A 108 15.36 -4.40 15.53
C LYS A 108 15.66 -3.56 16.77
N LEU A 109 15.90 -2.26 16.59
CA LEU A 109 16.24 -1.36 17.69
C LEU A 109 14.99 -0.84 18.39
N THR A 110 15.13 -0.60 19.70
CA THR A 110 14.20 0.14 20.55
C THR A 110 14.41 1.64 20.32
N THR A 111 13.40 2.48 20.60
CA THR A 111 13.48 3.95 20.43
C THR A 111 14.67 4.59 21.15
N VAL A 112 15.08 4.02 22.29
CA VAL A 112 16.27 4.45 23.05
C VAL A 112 17.57 4.10 22.31
N GLU A 113 17.74 2.84 21.93
CA GLU A 113 18.90 2.36 21.16
C GLU A 113 19.04 3.09 19.81
N ALA A 114 17.92 3.39 19.14
CA ALA A 114 17.90 4.13 17.88
C ALA A 114 18.48 5.54 18.06
N ARG A 115 18.09 6.27 19.11
CA ARG A 115 18.65 7.59 19.43
C ARG A 115 20.13 7.50 19.80
N GLN A 116 20.54 6.49 20.56
CA GLN A 116 21.96 6.26 20.91
C GLN A 116 22.82 6.02 19.66
N ASN A 117 22.30 5.33 18.66
CA ASN A 117 22.95 5.11 17.37
C ASN A 117 22.75 6.28 16.37
N GLN A 118 22.24 7.44 16.81
CA GLN A 118 21.97 8.64 16.00
C GLN A 118 20.92 8.46 14.87
N LEU A 119 20.13 7.37 14.88
CA LEU A 119 19.04 7.18 13.90
C LEU A 119 17.74 7.83 14.41
N VAL A 120 17.09 8.62 13.54
CA VAL A 120 15.79 9.24 13.82
C VAL A 120 14.69 8.17 13.89
N PRO A 121 14.05 7.93 15.05
CA PRO A 121 12.97 6.96 15.16
C PRO A 121 11.66 7.53 14.62
N LYS A 122 10.91 6.72 13.85
CA LYS A 122 9.54 7.04 13.40
C LYS A 122 8.54 6.14 14.12
N LYS A 123 7.37 6.66 14.50
CA LYS A 123 6.37 5.91 15.27
C LYS A 123 5.80 4.71 14.48
N ASP A 124 5.67 4.84 13.17
CA ASP A 124 4.93 3.88 12.33
C ASP A 124 5.77 2.69 11.85
N LYS A 125 7.11 2.83 11.81
CA LYS A 125 8.03 1.81 11.29
C LYS A 125 9.24 1.65 12.21
N PRO A 126 9.56 0.43 12.69
CA PRO A 126 10.66 0.21 13.61
C PRO A 126 12.01 0.44 12.92
N THR A 127 12.93 1.08 13.63
CA THR A 127 14.31 1.26 13.19
C THR A 127 15.07 -0.07 13.25
N LEU A 128 15.86 -0.35 12.21
CA LEU A 128 16.69 -1.54 12.07
C LEU A 128 18.17 -1.14 11.92
N GLN A 129 19.07 -1.99 12.42
CA GLN A 129 20.52 -1.85 12.25
C GLN A 129 21.09 -3.15 11.71
N THR A 130 21.93 -3.08 10.68
CA THR A 130 22.68 -4.22 10.13
C THR A 130 23.66 -4.79 11.16
N LEU A 131 23.68 -6.11 11.30
CA LEU A 131 24.71 -6.83 12.04
C LEU A 131 25.82 -7.29 11.06
N GLN A 132 27.06 -7.42 11.54
CA GLN A 132 28.16 -7.97 10.73
C GLN A 132 28.21 -9.51 10.76
N ARG A 133 27.76 -10.11 11.87
CA ARG A 133 27.66 -11.56 12.07
C ARG A 133 26.19 -11.96 12.01
N ALA A 134 25.91 -13.08 11.35
CA ALA A 134 24.64 -13.80 11.42
C ALA A 134 24.79 -14.98 12.38
N GLU A 135 23.88 -15.13 13.33
CA GLU A 135 23.91 -16.26 14.29
C GLU A 135 22.88 -17.35 13.95
N LEU A 136 22.06 -17.13 12.93
CA LEU A 136 21.04 -18.05 12.40
C LEU A 136 20.03 -18.51 13.47
N THR A 137 19.81 -17.69 14.50
CA THR A 137 18.91 -18.06 15.61
C THR A 137 17.45 -17.86 15.20
N PRO A 138 16.49 -18.67 15.72
CA PRO A 138 15.10 -18.67 15.24
C PRO A 138 14.40 -17.30 15.22
N ASP A 139 14.70 -16.42 16.18
CA ASP A 139 14.06 -15.11 16.33
C ASP A 139 14.88 -13.91 15.84
N GLU A 140 16.08 -14.14 15.32
CA GLU A 140 16.90 -13.12 14.64
C GLU A 140 16.16 -12.57 13.42
N TYR A 141 16.29 -11.26 13.19
CA TYR A 141 15.67 -10.57 12.07
C TYR A 141 16.62 -10.47 10.88
N TYR A 142 16.06 -10.58 9.68
CA TYR A 142 16.79 -10.46 8.43
C TYR A 142 16.06 -9.49 7.50
N ILE A 143 16.83 -8.65 6.82
CA ILE A 143 16.36 -7.62 5.89
C ILE A 143 16.60 -8.04 4.44
N TRP A 144 15.60 -7.82 3.58
CA TRP A 144 15.71 -8.03 2.14
C TRP A 144 16.42 -6.86 1.46
N PHE A 145 17.55 -7.13 0.81
CA PHE A 145 18.09 -6.27 -0.25
C PHE A 145 17.57 -6.69 -1.62
N TYR A 146 17.20 -7.96 -1.81
CA TYR A 146 16.61 -8.41 -3.05
C TYR A 146 15.23 -7.80 -3.31
N LYS A 147 15.11 -7.05 -4.42
CA LYS A 147 13.86 -6.58 -5.00
C LYS A 147 13.54 -7.42 -6.24
N LYS A 148 12.54 -8.30 -6.12
CA LYS A 148 11.99 -9.04 -7.26
C LYS A 148 11.39 -8.04 -8.26
N LYS A 149 11.78 -8.13 -9.54
CA LYS A 149 11.21 -7.30 -10.62
C LYS A 149 9.69 -7.54 -10.69
N SER A 150 8.92 -6.47 -10.48
CA SER A 150 7.47 -6.51 -10.63
C SER A 150 7.08 -6.48 -12.10
N ILE A 151 6.08 -7.28 -12.46
CA ILE A 151 5.51 -7.25 -13.81
C ILE A 151 4.74 -5.94 -14.00
N TRP A 152 4.06 -5.43 -12.96
CA TRP A 152 3.34 -4.16 -13.00
C TRP A 152 4.22 -2.96 -13.31
N ASP A 153 5.38 -2.82 -12.65
CA ASP A 153 6.32 -1.72 -12.92
C ASP A 153 6.81 -1.76 -14.39
N THR A 154 6.94 -2.97 -14.94
CA THR A 154 7.32 -3.18 -16.34
C THR A 154 6.19 -2.82 -17.30
N VAL A 155 4.95 -3.24 -17.00
CA VAL A 155 3.75 -2.93 -17.80
C VAL A 155 3.46 -1.44 -17.76
N MET A 156 3.65 -0.76 -16.62
CA MET A 156 3.48 0.69 -16.50
C MET A 156 4.55 1.46 -17.28
N ALA A 157 5.82 1.01 -17.24
CA ALA A 157 6.88 1.62 -18.06
C ALA A 157 6.61 1.46 -19.56
N VAL A 158 6.20 0.26 -20.02
CA VAL A 158 5.82 0.02 -21.42
C VAL A 158 4.56 0.81 -21.80
N GLY A 159 3.55 0.85 -20.93
CA GLY A 159 2.32 1.62 -21.15
C GLY A 159 2.55 3.13 -21.26
N LEU A 160 3.48 3.67 -20.46
CA LEU A 160 3.91 5.07 -20.58
C LEU A 160 4.56 5.34 -21.95
N ILE A 161 5.48 4.47 -22.38
CA ILE A 161 6.14 4.56 -23.70
C ILE A 161 5.10 4.49 -24.83
N VAL A 162 4.20 3.50 -24.78
CA VAL A 162 3.11 3.34 -25.77
C VAL A 162 2.18 4.56 -25.77
N GLY A 163 1.85 5.13 -24.62
CA GLY A 163 1.05 6.35 -24.51
C GLY A 163 1.72 7.56 -25.16
N ILE A 164 3.02 7.76 -24.92
CA ILE A 164 3.82 8.82 -25.54
C ILE A 164 3.86 8.65 -27.07
N PHE A 165 4.17 7.44 -27.56
CA PHE A 165 4.12 7.15 -29.01
C PHE A 165 2.72 7.36 -29.60
N THR A 166 1.66 6.98 -28.88
CA THR A 166 0.27 7.13 -29.30
C THR A 166 -0.09 8.61 -29.54
N VAL A 167 0.38 9.51 -28.67
CA VAL A 167 0.23 10.97 -28.83
C VAL A 167 1.09 11.51 -29.98
N ILE A 168 2.37 11.11 -30.08
CA ILE A 168 3.27 11.57 -31.15
C ILE A 168 2.76 11.14 -32.53
N LEU A 169 2.16 9.96 -32.65
CA LEU A 169 1.58 9.43 -33.90
C LEU A 169 0.17 9.99 -34.22
N PHE A 170 -0.37 10.95 -33.47
CA PHE A 170 -1.65 11.61 -33.79
C PHE A 170 -1.79 12.08 -35.25
N PRO A 171 -0.73 12.60 -35.94
CA PRO A 171 -0.80 12.92 -37.36
C PRO A 171 -1.04 11.73 -38.31
N LEU A 172 -0.86 10.48 -37.85
CA LEU A 172 -1.12 9.24 -38.59
C LEU A 172 -2.48 8.60 -38.23
N TRP A 173 -3.19 9.07 -37.20
CA TRP A 173 -4.44 8.43 -36.74
C TRP A 173 -5.55 8.43 -37.81
N PRO A 174 -6.44 7.42 -37.85
CA PRO A 174 -7.62 7.44 -38.71
C PRO A 174 -8.51 8.67 -38.50
N MET A 175 -9.13 9.16 -39.58
CA MET A 175 -10.00 10.35 -39.55
C MET A 175 -11.20 10.23 -38.60
N PHE A 176 -11.66 9.01 -38.29
CA PHE A 176 -12.70 8.81 -37.27
C PHE A 176 -12.20 9.11 -35.85
N MET A 177 -10.97 8.72 -35.51
CA MET A 177 -10.38 8.99 -34.19
C MET A 177 -10.09 10.48 -34.00
N ARG A 178 -9.58 11.17 -35.03
CA ARG A 178 -9.36 12.63 -34.99
C ARG A 178 -10.65 13.40 -34.72
N ARG A 179 -11.75 13.01 -35.38
CA ARG A 179 -13.08 13.58 -35.10
C ARG A 179 -13.55 13.25 -33.68
N GLY A 180 -13.35 12.03 -33.19
CA GLY A 180 -13.64 11.66 -31.80
C GLY A 180 -12.92 12.55 -30.78
N VAL A 181 -11.63 12.80 -30.96
CA VAL A 181 -10.85 13.73 -30.11
C VAL A 181 -11.34 15.17 -30.23
N TRP A 182 -11.71 15.62 -31.44
CA TRP A 182 -12.28 16.96 -31.64
C TRP A 182 -13.63 17.15 -30.92
N TYR A 183 -14.56 16.20 -31.07
CA TYR A 183 -15.85 16.24 -30.35
C TYR A 183 -15.65 16.14 -28.83
N LEU A 184 -14.72 15.31 -28.35
CA LEU A 184 -14.40 15.21 -26.92
C LEU A 184 -13.82 16.53 -26.38
N SER A 185 -12.90 17.16 -27.12
CA SER A 185 -12.30 18.45 -26.77
C SER A 185 -13.33 19.58 -26.77
N MET A 186 -14.21 19.63 -27.78
CA MET A 186 -15.30 20.61 -27.87
C MET A 186 -16.35 20.39 -26.77
N GLY A 187 -16.67 19.13 -26.43
CA GLY A 187 -17.54 18.78 -25.32
C GLY A 187 -16.95 19.16 -23.95
N SER A 188 -15.66 18.91 -23.72
CA SER A 188 -14.98 19.34 -22.50
C SER A 188 -14.88 20.86 -22.39
N LEU A 189 -14.61 21.55 -23.51
CA LEU A 189 -14.59 23.01 -23.55
C LEU A 189 -15.99 23.59 -23.27
N GLY A 190 -17.04 23.01 -23.86
CA GLY A 190 -18.43 23.37 -23.59
C GLY A 190 -18.83 23.18 -22.13
N LEU A 191 -18.40 22.09 -21.49
CA LEU A 191 -18.62 21.84 -20.06
C LEU A 191 -17.89 22.89 -19.20
N ILE A 192 -16.63 23.21 -19.53
CA ILE A 192 -15.85 24.25 -18.85
C ILE A 192 -16.52 25.63 -19.00
N CYS A 193 -16.95 26.00 -20.21
CA CYS A 193 -17.67 27.23 -20.48
C CYS A 193 -19.02 27.30 -19.75
N ALA A 194 -19.75 26.19 -19.65
CA ALA A 194 -20.99 26.13 -18.88
C ALA A 194 -20.75 26.35 -17.38
N PHE A 195 -19.69 25.74 -16.82
CA PHE A 195 -19.31 25.92 -15.42
C PHE A 195 -18.93 27.39 -15.11
N PHE A 196 -18.13 28.03 -15.98
CA PHE A 196 -17.84 29.46 -15.86
C PHE A 196 -19.09 30.33 -16.07
N GLY A 197 -19.99 29.98 -16.98
CA GLY A 197 -21.25 30.68 -17.19
C GLY A 197 -22.14 30.68 -15.94
N ILE A 198 -22.29 29.53 -15.29
CA ILE A 198 -23.03 29.40 -14.02
C ILE A 198 -22.36 30.23 -12.91
N ALA A 199 -21.03 30.20 -12.82
CA ALA A 199 -20.29 31.02 -11.85
C ALA A 199 -20.47 32.54 -12.09
N PHE A 200 -20.52 32.98 -13.34
CA PHE A 200 -20.74 34.39 -13.71
C PHE A 200 -22.19 34.85 -13.46
N ILE A 201 -23.18 34.01 -13.79
CA ILE A 201 -24.60 34.25 -13.48
C ILE A 201 -24.81 34.38 -11.96
N ARG A 202 -24.21 33.49 -11.18
CA ARG A 202 -24.19 33.53 -9.70
C ARG A 202 -23.58 34.82 -9.17
N LEU A 203 -22.47 35.29 -9.75
CA LEU A 203 -21.83 36.56 -9.35
C LEU A 203 -22.75 37.77 -9.64
N ILE A 204 -23.34 37.84 -10.83
CA ILE A 204 -24.27 38.93 -11.19
C ILE A 204 -25.48 38.93 -10.26
N LEU A 205 -26.11 37.78 -10.03
CA LEU A 205 -27.32 37.69 -9.21
C LEU A 205 -27.02 37.99 -7.72
N TYR A 206 -25.86 37.61 -7.20
CA TYR A 206 -25.41 38.03 -5.88
C TYR A 206 -25.23 39.55 -5.78
N ILE A 207 -24.55 40.19 -6.75
CA ILE A 207 -24.37 41.65 -6.78
C ILE A 207 -25.71 42.39 -6.86
N VAL A 208 -26.61 41.96 -7.76
CA VAL A 208 -27.92 42.60 -7.95
C VAL A 208 -28.79 42.45 -6.69
N THR A 209 -28.88 41.25 -6.11
CA THR A 209 -29.68 41.05 -4.89
C THR A 209 -29.08 41.73 -3.67
N TYR A 210 -27.76 41.75 -3.50
CA TYR A 210 -27.11 42.46 -2.41
C TYR A 210 -27.42 43.98 -2.42
N VAL A 211 -27.55 44.58 -3.60
CA VAL A 211 -27.89 46.01 -3.76
C VAL A 211 -29.40 46.28 -3.60
N VAL A 212 -30.27 45.39 -4.10
CA VAL A 212 -31.73 45.63 -4.14
C VAL A 212 -32.47 45.09 -2.92
N ALA A 213 -32.02 43.96 -2.35
CA ALA A 213 -32.70 43.22 -1.29
C ALA A 213 -31.67 42.42 -0.46
N SER A 214 -30.88 43.11 0.37
CA SER A 214 -29.97 42.46 1.32
C SER A 214 -30.73 41.59 2.33
N PRO A 215 -30.29 40.35 2.64
CA PRO A 215 -29.03 39.70 2.24
C PRO A 215 -29.00 39.20 0.79
N GLY A 216 -27.81 39.14 0.20
CA GLY A 216 -27.63 38.63 -1.17
C GLY A 216 -28.06 37.16 -1.33
N ILE A 217 -28.57 36.81 -2.51
CA ILE A 217 -28.94 35.43 -2.86
C ILE A 217 -27.74 34.71 -3.50
N TRP A 218 -27.55 33.45 -3.12
CA TRP A 218 -26.40 32.64 -3.51
C TRP A 218 -26.87 31.37 -4.24
N ILE A 219 -26.67 31.33 -5.55
CA ILE A 219 -27.16 30.24 -6.42
C ILE A 219 -26.16 29.09 -6.49
N PHE A 220 -26.69 27.86 -6.34
CA PHE A 220 -25.97 26.60 -6.19
C PHE A 220 -24.84 26.65 -5.14
N PRO A 221 -25.13 26.85 -3.84
CA PRO A 221 -24.10 26.93 -2.79
C PRO A 221 -23.07 25.79 -2.87
N ASN A 222 -23.54 24.56 -3.13
CA ASN A 222 -22.74 23.35 -3.19
C ASN A 222 -21.90 23.16 -4.47
N LEU A 223 -21.98 24.07 -5.46
CA LEU A 223 -21.27 23.93 -6.75
C LEU A 223 -19.74 23.87 -6.65
N PHE A 224 -19.18 24.38 -5.55
CA PHE A 224 -17.74 24.36 -5.23
C PHE A 224 -17.45 23.63 -3.90
N ALA A 225 -18.41 22.86 -3.39
CA ALA A 225 -18.20 21.99 -2.23
C ALA A 225 -17.69 20.61 -2.67
N ASP A 226 -17.02 19.89 -1.76
CA ASP A 226 -16.54 18.51 -1.98
C ASP A 226 -17.70 17.48 -1.98
N VAL A 227 -18.64 17.65 -2.90
CA VAL A 227 -19.84 16.80 -3.05
C VAL A 227 -19.95 16.25 -4.47
N GLY A 228 -20.77 15.21 -4.66
CA GLY A 228 -21.00 14.62 -5.98
C GLY A 228 -21.77 15.56 -6.91
N VAL A 229 -21.53 15.43 -8.22
CA VAL A 229 -22.05 16.34 -9.28
C VAL A 229 -23.56 16.63 -9.20
N VAL A 230 -24.38 15.69 -8.71
CA VAL A 230 -25.83 15.90 -8.52
C VAL A 230 -26.13 16.78 -7.30
N GLU A 231 -25.46 16.52 -6.18
CA GLU A 231 -25.57 17.31 -4.94
C GLU A 231 -25.02 18.74 -5.12
N SER A 232 -24.08 18.94 -6.05
CA SER A 232 -23.56 20.27 -6.41
C SER A 232 -24.65 21.26 -6.88
N PHE A 233 -25.77 20.76 -7.41
CA PHE A 233 -26.88 21.57 -7.93
C PHE A 233 -28.09 21.66 -6.97
N ILE A 234 -27.98 21.10 -5.76
CA ILE A 234 -29.07 21.09 -4.77
C ILE A 234 -28.55 21.64 -3.43
N PRO A 235 -29.17 22.66 -2.83
CA PRO A 235 -30.31 23.43 -3.32
C PRO A 235 -29.95 24.36 -4.51
N LEU A 236 -30.98 24.82 -5.23
CA LEU A 236 -30.85 25.77 -6.34
C LEU A 236 -30.37 27.15 -5.88
N TYR A 237 -30.83 27.62 -4.72
CA TYR A 237 -30.44 28.88 -4.11
C TYR A 237 -30.48 28.80 -2.58
N GLU A 238 -29.69 29.65 -1.94
CA GLU A 238 -29.68 29.89 -0.50
C GLU A 238 -29.51 31.41 -0.26
N TRP A 239 -29.97 31.94 0.87
CA TRP A 239 -29.77 33.34 1.24
C TRP A 239 -28.50 33.47 2.09
N ASP A 240 -27.63 34.45 1.80
CA ASP A 240 -26.38 34.68 2.54
C ASP A 240 -26.66 35.39 3.88
N LEU A 241 -27.37 34.67 4.75
CA LEU A 241 -27.74 35.11 6.09
C LEU A 241 -26.49 35.12 7.00
N PRO A 242 -26.22 36.23 7.72
CA PRO A 242 -25.17 36.28 8.72
C PRO A 242 -25.29 35.11 9.71
N LYS A 243 -24.22 34.33 9.84
CA LYS A 243 -24.22 33.09 10.64
C LYS A 243 -24.27 33.37 12.14
N GLU A 244 -25.48 33.59 12.62
CA GLU A 244 -25.87 33.57 14.03
C GLU A 244 -25.21 32.38 14.76
N LYS A 245 -24.49 32.67 15.84
CA LYS A 245 -23.69 31.68 16.59
C LYS A 245 -24.61 30.78 17.43
N LYS A 246 -25.39 29.91 16.79
CA LYS A 246 -26.35 29.04 17.48
C LYS A 246 -25.65 28.14 18.50
N SER A 247 -25.97 28.41 19.75
CA SER A 247 -25.55 27.68 20.94
C SER A 247 -26.29 26.34 21.07
N LYS A 248 -25.97 25.59 22.13
CA LYS A 248 -26.07 24.12 22.15
C LYS A 248 -27.23 23.61 23.01
N SER A 249 -28.38 23.30 22.40
CA SER A 249 -29.53 22.64 23.06
C SER A 249 -30.25 21.71 22.04
N LYS A 250 -30.22 20.37 22.15
CA LYS A 250 -30.92 19.43 23.07
C LYS A 250 -32.40 19.10 22.74
N LYS A 251 -32.57 18.17 21.79
CA LYS A 251 -33.40 16.94 21.84
C LYS A 251 -34.76 16.96 22.59
N SER A 252 -35.87 16.92 21.84
CA SER A 252 -37.15 16.18 22.05
C SER A 252 -38.25 16.81 21.16
N ALA A 253 -39.35 16.16 20.74
CA ALA A 253 -39.70 14.75 20.54
C ALA A 253 -40.83 14.68 19.46
N ALA A 254 -41.22 13.48 18.99
CA ALA A 254 -42.32 13.32 18.01
C ALA A 254 -43.71 13.21 18.68
N PRO A 255 -44.78 13.63 17.98
CA PRO A 255 -45.76 12.70 17.39
C PRO A 255 -45.97 12.98 15.86
N ALA A 256 -46.56 12.15 14.98
CA ALA A 256 -47.76 11.29 15.00
C ALA A 256 -49.08 12.12 15.08
N VAL A 257 -50.23 11.86 14.44
CA VAL A 257 -50.83 10.74 13.65
C VAL A 257 -52.02 11.33 12.80
N THR A 258 -52.67 10.79 11.74
CA THR A 258 -52.59 9.61 10.83
C THR A 258 -53.33 9.92 9.48
N THR A 259 -53.37 8.96 8.53
CA THR A 259 -54.41 8.75 7.45
C THR A 259 -54.50 9.73 6.26
N THR A 260 -54.94 9.33 5.04
CA THR A 260 -55.79 8.18 4.63
C THR A 260 -55.25 7.38 3.42
N ALA A 261 -55.78 6.17 3.19
CA ALA A 261 -55.49 5.25 2.07
C ALA A 261 -56.11 5.73 0.71
N ALA A 262 -56.04 5.05 -0.44
CA ALA A 262 -55.75 3.65 -0.82
C ALA A 262 -55.33 3.56 -2.33
N ALA A 263 -55.02 2.43 -3.01
CA ALA A 263 -54.85 1.00 -2.68
C ALA A 263 -54.06 0.27 -3.82
N ALA A 264 -53.63 -0.98 -3.56
CA ALA A 264 -53.36 -2.12 -4.47
C ALA A 264 -52.89 -1.91 -5.93
N THR A 265 -51.90 -2.65 -6.45
CA THR A 265 -51.95 -4.13 -6.61
C THR A 265 -50.56 -4.79 -6.65
N ALA A 266 -50.50 -6.10 -6.41
CA ALA A 266 -49.31 -6.96 -6.27
C ALA A 266 -48.43 -7.06 -7.55
N THR A 267 -47.19 -7.58 -7.50
CA THR A 267 -46.92 -9.04 -7.40
C THR A 267 -45.47 -9.40 -6.97
N LYS A 268 -45.36 -10.57 -6.32
CA LYS A 268 -44.20 -11.47 -6.03
C LYS A 268 -43.04 -11.48 -7.07
N ALA A 269 -41.80 -11.91 -6.73
CA ALA A 269 -41.15 -12.27 -5.46
C ALA A 269 -39.63 -12.58 -5.65
N SER A 270 -38.91 -12.78 -4.52
CA SER A 270 -37.59 -13.43 -4.39
C SER A 270 -36.35 -12.64 -4.87
N GLY A 271 -35.20 -12.64 -4.16
CA GLY A 271 -34.94 -13.23 -2.84
C GLY A 271 -33.45 -13.18 -2.41
N SER A 272 -33.18 -13.68 -1.20
CA SER A 272 -31.87 -13.99 -0.59
C SER A 272 -30.97 -12.86 -0.03
N GLN A 273 -30.79 -12.92 1.30
CA GLN A 273 -29.56 -12.77 2.09
C GLN A 273 -28.55 -11.62 1.83
N ALA A 274 -28.35 -10.77 2.86
CA ALA A 274 -27.12 -10.76 3.67
C ALA A 274 -27.27 -9.90 4.96
N GLN A 275 -26.57 -10.27 6.04
CA GLN A 275 -26.30 -9.38 7.18
C GLN A 275 -25.04 -8.55 6.92
N PRO A 276 -24.78 -7.50 7.72
CA PRO A 276 -23.66 -7.67 8.64
C PRO A 276 -23.94 -7.24 10.10
N VAL A 277 -23.34 -7.97 11.04
CA VAL A 277 -23.26 -7.61 12.46
C VAL A 277 -21.89 -6.96 12.76
N GLN A 278 -21.90 -5.83 13.46
CA GLN A 278 -20.82 -5.31 14.33
C GLN A 278 -21.43 -4.18 15.18
N THR A 279 -21.49 -4.23 16.51
CA THR A 279 -20.46 -4.51 17.54
C THR A 279 -19.43 -3.38 17.68
N ALA A 280 -19.60 -2.51 18.70
CA ALA A 280 -18.52 -1.91 19.49
C ALA A 280 -19.05 -1.02 20.63
N THR A 281 -19.13 -1.54 21.85
CA THR A 281 -19.42 -0.75 23.06
C THR A 281 -18.26 0.22 23.37
N LYS A 282 -18.50 1.53 23.32
CA LYS A 282 -17.53 2.53 23.79
C LYS A 282 -17.47 2.55 25.33
N ARG A 283 -16.52 1.83 25.93
CA ARG A 283 -16.14 2.04 27.33
C ARG A 283 -15.28 3.30 27.45
N LYS A 284 -15.77 4.27 28.23
CA LYS A 284 -15.00 5.42 28.72
C LYS A 284 -14.19 4.95 29.93
N VAL A 285 -12.89 5.16 29.94
CA VAL A 285 -12.03 4.92 31.12
C VAL A 285 -11.97 6.21 31.93
N THR A 286 -12.12 6.09 33.26
CA THR A 286 -11.97 7.19 34.23
C THR A 286 -10.51 7.34 34.62
N ILE A 287 -10.10 8.56 35.00
CA ILE A 287 -8.78 8.86 35.57
C ILE A 287 -8.97 9.04 37.08
N GLU A 288 -8.34 8.20 37.89
CA GLU A 288 -8.06 8.39 39.32
C GLU A 288 -7.04 7.32 39.78
N GLU A 289 -6.43 7.52 40.95
CA GLU A 289 -5.35 6.72 41.56
C GLU A 289 -4.06 6.52 40.72
N ILE A 290 -3.04 7.34 41.02
CA ILE A 290 -1.80 6.96 41.72
C ILE A 290 -1.03 8.25 42.00
N GLU A 291 -1.11 8.75 43.23
CA GLU A 291 -0.15 9.66 43.85
C GLU A 291 -0.32 9.54 45.38
N GLU A 292 0.80 9.46 46.11
CA GLU A 292 0.97 9.03 47.52
C GLU A 292 0.65 7.54 47.83
#